data_AF-A0A1M3EGE7-F1
#
_entry.id   AF-A0A1M3EGE7-F1
#
_cell.length_a   1.000
_cell.length_b   1.000
_cell.length_c   1.000
_cell.angle_alpha   90.00
_cell.angle_beta   90.00
_cell.angle_gamma   90.00
#
_symmetry.space_group_name_H-M   'P 1'
#
loop_
_entity.id
_entity.type
_entity.pdbx_description
1 polymer ?
#
loop_
_entity_poly.entity_id
_entity_poly.type
_entity_poly.pdbx_seq_one_letter_code
_entity_poly.pdbx_strand_id
1 'polypeptide(L)'
;MPWVAQVVSADGRHVTIGYPYFEGCMGVTGVQVTQSDTGVQLTVWGLVGGDAMCTTQIHYASVVVTLDPPLGHRALLHAPVSRRWATSAN
;
A
#
# COMPACT_ATOMS: atom_id res chain seq x y z
N MET A 1 5.41 -5.73 -4.54
CA MET A 1 4.41 -4.91 -5.26
C MET A 1 4.52 -3.49 -4.75
N PRO A 2 4.69 -2.49 -5.62
CA PRO A 2 4.73 -1.09 -5.21
C PRO A 2 3.34 -0.66 -4.75
N TRP A 3 3.28 0.15 -3.71
CA TRP A 3 2.07 0.81 -3.24
C TRP A 3 2.49 2.11 -2.58
N VAL A 4 1.57 3.05 -2.46
CA VAL A 4 1.80 4.33 -1.82
C VAL A 4 0.59 4.71 -0.98
N ALA A 5 0.82 5.18 0.23
CA ALA A 5 -0.22 5.89 0.98
C ALA A 5 -0.43 7.26 0.30
N GLN A 6 -1.58 7.44 -0.35
CA GLN A 6 -1.85 8.61 -1.18
C GLN A 6 -2.45 9.76 -0.38
N VAL A 7 -3.39 9.45 0.52
CA VAL A 7 -4.17 10.46 1.24
C VAL A 7 -4.51 9.95 2.63
N VAL A 8 -4.27 10.78 3.65
CA VAL A 8 -4.92 10.66 4.96
C VAL A 8 -6.08 11.65 4.99
N SER A 9 -7.30 11.19 5.26
CA SER A 9 -8.47 12.05 5.35
C SER A 9 -8.32 13.11 6.44
N ALA A 10 -9.09 14.19 6.33
CA ALA A 10 -9.02 15.31 7.28
C ALA A 10 -9.32 14.90 8.74
N ASP A 11 -10.13 13.87 8.95
CA ASP A 11 -10.42 13.29 10.27
C ASP A 11 -9.29 12.38 10.79
N GLY A 12 -8.24 12.14 10.00
CA GLY A 12 -7.11 11.27 10.33
C GLY A 12 -7.46 9.79 10.39
N ARG A 13 -8.68 9.38 10.01
CA ARG A 13 -9.18 8.01 10.18
C ARG A 13 -9.07 7.17 8.92
N HIS A 14 -9.04 7.76 7.74
CA HIS A 14 -9.04 7.03 6.49
C HIS A 14 -7.72 7.23 5.76
N VAL A 15 -6.99 6.14 5.55
CA VAL A 15 -5.77 6.14 4.75
C VAL A 15 -6.07 5.46 3.42
N THR A 16 -5.91 6.19 2.33
CA THR A 16 -6.04 5.65 0.98
C THR A 16 -4.69 5.09 0.53
N ILE A 17 -4.66 3.81 0.19
CA ILE A 17 -3.49 3.12 -0.35
C ILE A 17 -3.72 2.92 -1.84
N GLY A 18 -2.89 3.56 -2.67
CA GLY A 18 -2.87 3.37 -4.12
C GLY A 18 -1.85 2.33 -4.53
N TYR A 19 -2.17 1.50 -5.51
CA TYR A 19 -1.29 0.46 -6.04
C TYR A 19 -1.60 0.17 -7.52
N PRO A 20 -0.60 -0.23 -8.32
CA PRO A 20 -0.86 -0.75 -9.65
C PRO A 20 -1.46 -2.15 -9.58
N TYR A 21 -2.43 -2.41 -10.44
CA TYR A 21 -3.07 -3.70 -10.65
C TYR A 21 -2.84 -4.12 -12.11
N PHE A 22 -2.44 -5.38 -12.29
CA PHE A 22 -2.37 -6.02 -13.59
C PHE A 22 -3.38 -7.16 -13.58
N GLU A 23 -4.32 -7.12 -14.52
CA GLU A 23 -5.41 -8.08 -14.55
C GLU A 23 -4.87 -9.52 -14.57
N GLY A 24 -5.29 -10.31 -13.57
CA GLY A 24 -4.90 -11.71 -13.43
C GLY A 24 -3.45 -11.96 -13.01
N CYS A 25 -2.62 -10.94 -12.77
CA CYS A 25 -1.19 -11.15 -12.50
C CYS A 25 -0.62 -10.32 -11.35
N MET A 26 -1.14 -9.15 -11.01
CA MET A 26 -0.63 -8.41 -9.86
C MET A 26 -1.73 -7.62 -9.21
N GLY A 27 -1.84 -7.70 -7.89
CA GLY A 27 -2.83 -6.97 -7.13
C GLY A 27 -2.67 -7.15 -5.63
N VAL A 28 -3.25 -6.22 -4.87
CA VAL A 28 -3.35 -6.35 -3.41
C VAL A 28 -4.26 -7.52 -3.08
N THR A 29 -3.76 -8.42 -2.23
CA THR A 29 -4.56 -9.51 -1.67
C THR A 29 -4.92 -9.28 -0.22
N GLY A 30 -4.20 -8.38 0.47
CA GLY A 30 -4.53 -8.02 1.83
C GLY A 30 -3.79 -6.78 2.29
N VAL A 31 -4.38 -6.13 3.28
CA VAL A 31 -3.77 -5.03 4.01
C VAL A 31 -3.92 -5.32 5.49
N GLN A 32 -2.83 -5.20 6.24
CA GLN A 32 -2.84 -5.24 7.70
C GLN A 32 -2.39 -3.89 8.24
N VAL A 33 -3.11 -3.46 9.28
CA VAL A 33 -2.80 -2.28 10.07
C VAL A 33 -2.34 -2.75 11.44
N THR A 34 -1.19 -2.26 11.87
CA THR A 34 -0.73 -2.42 13.25
C THR A 34 -0.58 -1.04 13.84
N GLN A 35 -1.31 -0.77 14.92
CA GLN A 35 -1.28 0.52 15.59
C GLN A 35 -0.55 0.40 16.92
N SER A 36 0.25 1.40 17.23
CA SER A 36 0.85 1.63 18.54
C SER A 36 0.61 3.08 18.98
N ASP A 37 1.05 3.43 20.18
CA ASP A 37 0.99 4.80 20.69
C ASP A 37 1.86 5.77 19.89
N THR A 38 2.90 5.27 19.22
CA THR A 38 3.89 6.08 18.51
C THR A 38 3.72 6.05 17.00
N GLY A 39 2.99 5.08 16.45
CA GLY A 39 2.91 4.91 15.00
C GLY A 39 1.77 4.02 14.53
N VAL A 40 1.49 4.12 13.23
CA VAL A 40 0.60 3.24 12.50
C VAL A 40 1.42 2.59 11.40
N GLN A 41 1.65 1.29 11.51
CA GLN A 41 2.33 0.50 10.50
C GLN A 41 1.33 -0.13 9.53
N LEU A 42 1.52 0.13 8.25
CA LEU A 42 0.79 -0.50 7.16
C LEU A 42 1.64 -1.59 6.51
N THR A 43 1.09 -2.79 6.44
CA THR A 43 1.64 -3.93 5.71
C THR A 43 0.68 -4.29 4.58
N VAL A 44 1.15 -4.24 3.33
CA VAL A 44 0.35 -4.55 2.16
C VAL A 44 0.92 -5.78 1.49
N TRP A 45 0.10 -6.82 1.36
CA TRP A 45 0.44 -8.01 0.59
C TRP A 45 -0.20 -7.94 -0.78
N GLY A 46 0.52 -8.45 -1.76
CA GLY A 46 0.00 -8.60 -3.09
C GLY A 46 0.55 -9.85 -3.75
N LEU A 47 -0.22 -10.33 -4.72
CA LEU A 47 0.25 -11.33 -5.66
C LEU A 47 1.14 -10.65 -6.69
N VAL A 48 2.20 -11.35 -7.06
CA VAL A 48 2.96 -11.08 -8.28
C VAL A 48 2.95 -12.40 -9.01
N GLY A 49 2.30 -12.43 -10.18
CA GLY A 49 2.25 -13.58 -11.05
C GLY A 49 3.67 -14.00 -11.40
N GLY A 50 3.88 -15.31 -11.52
CA GLY A 50 5.13 -15.86 -12.07
C GLY A 50 5.33 -15.43 -13.53
N ASP A 51 6.39 -15.93 -14.18
CA ASP A 51 6.94 -15.54 -15.49
C ASP A 51 5.95 -15.41 -16.69
N ALA A 52 4.66 -15.68 -16.50
CA ALA A 52 3.61 -15.30 -17.43
C ALA A 52 3.51 -13.76 -17.53
N MET A 53 3.81 -13.24 -18.72
CA MET A 53 3.75 -11.81 -19.01
C MET A 53 2.36 -11.27 -18.65
N CYS A 54 2.32 -10.42 -17.64
CA CYS A 54 1.13 -9.65 -17.29
C CYS A 54 0.62 -8.96 -18.56
N THR A 55 -0.68 -8.92 -18.79
CA THR A 55 -1.26 -8.20 -19.93
C THR A 55 -0.73 -6.77 -19.97
N THR A 56 -0.66 -6.19 -21.17
CA THR A 56 0.08 -4.97 -21.51
C THR A 56 -0.47 -3.66 -20.90
N GLN A 57 -1.49 -3.72 -20.04
CA GLN A 57 -2.12 -2.55 -19.46
C GLN A 57 -1.96 -2.51 -17.94
N ILE A 58 -1.35 -1.42 -17.48
CA ILE A 58 -1.24 -1.09 -16.05
C ILE A 58 -2.53 -0.37 -15.66
N HIS A 59 -3.23 -0.92 -14.67
CA HIS A 59 -4.33 -0.23 -14.01
C HIS A 59 -3.86 0.34 -12.68
N TYR A 60 -4.54 1.37 -12.19
CA TYR A 60 -4.34 1.90 -10.85
C TYR A 60 -5.60 1.63 -10.03
N ALA A 61 -5.41 1.04 -8.85
CA ALA A 61 -6.46 0.75 -7.90
C ALA A 61 -6.11 1.36 -6.54
N SER A 62 -7.12 1.48 -5.69
CA SER A 62 -6.96 1.97 -4.33
C SER A 62 -7.77 1.18 -3.34
N VAL A 63 -7.27 1.06 -2.11
CA VAL A 63 -8.01 0.53 -0.97
C VAL A 63 -7.99 1.57 0.16
N VAL A 64 -9.13 1.73 0.83
CA VAL A 64 -9.25 2.61 2.00
C VAL A 64 -9.14 1.78 3.25
N VAL A 65 -8.30 2.23 4.17
CA VAL A 65 -8.07 1.63 5.47
C VAL A 65 -8.58 2.58 6.54
N THR A 66 -9.39 2.06 7.46
CA THR A 66 -9.88 2.81 8.60
C THR A 66 -8.98 2.59 9.83
N LEU A 67 -8.57 3.68 10.46
CA LEU A 67 -7.80 3.73 11.69
C LEU A 67 -8.73 4.01 12.87
N ASP A 68 -8.54 3.25 13.94
CA ASP A 68 -9.14 3.53 15.24
C ASP A 68 -8.09 3.28 16.33
N PRO A 69 -7.57 4.32 17.01
CA PRO A 69 -7.95 5.74 16.91
C PRO A 69 -7.45 6.46 15.64
N PRO A 70 -7.83 7.74 15.37
CA PRO A 70 -7.28 8.54 14.26
C PRO A 70 -5.76 8.71 14.34
N LEU A 71 -5.07 8.90 13.19
CA LEU A 71 -3.61 9.00 13.12
C LEU A 71 -3.03 10.03 14.12
N GLY A 72 -3.61 11.24 14.18
CA GLY A 72 -3.19 12.28 15.11
C GLY A 72 -1.72 12.66 14.91
N HIS A 73 -0.95 12.68 16.00
CA HIS A 73 0.49 12.96 15.98
C HIS A 73 1.37 11.72 15.72
N ARG A 74 0.77 10.55 15.53
CA ARG A 74 1.51 9.29 15.31
C ARG A 74 2.13 9.27 13.91
N ALA A 75 3.30 8.66 13.79
CA ALA A 75 3.93 8.50 12.48
C ALA A 75 3.18 7.44 11.65
N LEU A 76 2.92 7.74 10.37
CA LEU A 76 2.50 6.71 9.42
C LEU A 76 3.75 5.99 8.90
N LEU A 77 3.88 4.72 9.25
CA LEU A 77 5.01 3.87 8.88
C LEU A 77 4.56 2.85 7.85
N HIS A 78 5.46 2.51 6.94
CA HIS A 78 5.25 1.42 6.00
C HIS A 78 6.47 0.50 5.99
N ALA A 79 6.23 -0.80 5.80
CA ALA A 79 7.33 -1.72 5.55
C ALA A 79 8.08 -1.32 4.25
N PRO A 80 9.39 -1.60 4.13
CA PRO A 80 10.10 -1.35 2.89
C PRO A 80 9.43 -2.09 1.73
N VAL A 81 9.13 -1.36 0.65
CA VAL A 81 8.81 -1.97 -0.65
C VAL A 81 9.96 -2.89 -1.04
N SER A 82 9.67 -4.02 -1.70
CA SER A 82 10.72 -5.02 -1.98
C SER A 82 11.93 -4.38 -2.68
N ARG A 83 13.15 -4.69 -2.20
CA ARG A 83 14.43 -4.09 -2.68
C ARG A 83 14.61 -4.11 -4.19
N ARG A 84 13.97 -5.05 -4.91
CA ARG A 84 14.05 -5.17 -6.37
C ARG A 84 13.53 -3.94 -7.13
N TRP A 85 12.83 -3.01 -6.48
CA TRP A 85 12.29 -1.81 -7.12
C TRP A 85 12.67 -0.51 -6.39
N ALA A 86 13.52 -0.57 -5.36
CA ALA A 86 14.04 0.60 -4.64
C ALA A 86 15.11 1.38 -5.44
N THR A 87 15.42 0.96 -6.67
CA THR A 87 16.36 1.63 -7.57
C THR A 87 15.60 2.27 -8.74
N SER A 88 14.94 3.40 -8.49
CA SER A 88 14.78 4.45 -9.49
C SER A 88 14.47 5.78 -8.79
N ALA A 89 15.47 6.30 -8.10
CA ALA A 89 15.60 7.71 -7.80
C ALA A 89 17.10 8.02 -7.81
N ASN A 90 17.61 8.35 -8.99
CA ASN A 90 18.76 9.22 -9.18
C ASN A 90 18.21 10.56 -9.64
#